data_AF-A0A2W0ELL7-F1
#
_entry.id   AF-A0A2W0ELL7-F1
#
_cell.length_a   1.000
_cell.length_b   1.000
_cell.length_c   1.000
_cell.angle_alpha   90.00
_cell.angle_beta   90.00
_cell.angle_gamma   90.00
#
_symmetry.space_group_name_H-M   'P 1'
#
loop_
_entity.id
_entity.type
_entity.pdbx_description
1 polymer ?
#
loop_
_entity_poly.entity_id
_entity_poly.type
_entity_poly.pdbx_seq_one_letter_code
_entity_poly.pdbx_strand_id
1 'polypeptide(L)'
;AWCDSYFHIKHRHEPRGIGGLFFDDLNEWDFDTSFAFMRAIGDAYIDAYLPILQRRKNDAFTEKQREFQEFRRGRYVEFNLVYDRGTLFGLQSGGRTESILMSLPPQVRWGYDWKAEPGSEEARLTEYFLQDRDWLAEA
;
A
#
# COMPACT_ATOMS: atom_id res chain seq x y z
N ALA A 1 -8.14 7.73 8.44
CA ALA A 1 -8.81 6.86 9.44
C ALA A 1 -9.11 5.45 8.91
N TRP A 2 -10.07 5.26 7.97
CA TRP A 2 -10.43 3.90 7.53
C TRP A 2 -9.34 3.22 6.70
N CYS A 3 -8.71 3.94 5.77
CA CYS A 3 -7.58 3.45 4.98
C CYS A 3 -6.44 2.96 5.89
N ASP A 4 -6.06 3.76 6.88
CA ASP A 4 -4.99 3.45 7.83
C ASP A 4 -5.31 2.18 8.64
N SER A 5 -6.57 2.05 9.08
CA SER A 5 -7.04 0.87 9.81
C SER A 5 -7.11 -0.40 8.96
N TYR A 6 -7.52 -0.27 7.69
CA TYR A 6 -7.67 -1.42 6.78
C TYR A 6 -6.30 -1.94 6.32
N PHE A 7 -5.41 -1.05 5.89
CA PHE A 7 -4.10 -1.40 5.34
C PHE A 7 -3.02 -1.52 6.41
N HIS A 8 -3.30 -2.29 7.47
CA HIS A 8 -2.39 -2.49 8.59
C HIS A 8 -1.95 -3.95 8.72
N ILE A 9 -0.63 -4.18 8.78
CA ILE A 9 -0.02 -5.50 8.95
C ILE A 9 0.05 -5.81 10.45
N LYS A 10 -1.02 -6.42 10.98
CA LYS A 10 -1.20 -6.58 12.44
C LYS A 10 -0.03 -7.30 13.13
N HIS A 11 0.52 -8.34 12.53
CA HIS A 11 1.64 -9.09 13.10
C HIS A 11 3.00 -8.37 13.00
N ARG A 12 3.10 -7.25 12.29
CA ARG A 12 4.28 -6.37 12.22
C ARG A 12 4.10 -5.08 13.02
N HIS A 13 2.89 -4.78 13.47
CA HIS A 13 2.52 -3.48 14.03
C HIS A 13 2.88 -2.32 13.09
N GLU A 14 2.57 -2.48 11.79
CA GLU A 14 3.05 -1.57 10.75
C GLU A 14 1.98 -1.32 9.68
N PRO A 15 1.71 -0.06 9.28
CA PRO A 15 0.95 0.26 8.09
C PRO A 15 1.61 -0.28 6.82
N ARG A 16 0.81 -0.72 5.85
CA ARG A 16 1.31 -1.18 4.53
C ARG A 16 1.95 -0.05 3.73
N GLY A 17 1.51 1.18 3.96
CA GLY A 17 1.92 2.39 3.25
C GLY A 17 1.44 3.63 4.00
N ILE A 18 1.56 4.80 3.37
CA ILE A 18 1.22 6.11 3.95
C ILE A 18 -0.29 6.46 3.91
N GLY A 19 -1.15 5.48 3.61
CA GLY A 19 -2.59 5.66 3.56
C GLY A 19 -3.14 6.22 2.25
N GLY A 20 -4.25 6.94 2.35
CA GLY A 20 -5.08 7.41 1.24
C GLY A 20 -6.57 7.32 1.57
N LEU A 21 -7.40 7.07 0.56
CA LEU A 21 -8.83 6.86 0.74
C LEU A 21 -9.18 5.37 0.65
N PHE A 22 -10.05 4.93 1.55
CA PHE A 22 -10.64 3.58 1.53
C PHE A 22 -12.08 3.68 2.03
N PHE A 23 -12.99 3.05 1.31
CA PHE A 23 -14.41 2.98 1.64
C PHE A 23 -14.95 1.64 1.15
N ASP A 24 -15.94 1.14 1.86
CA ASP A 24 -16.70 -0.08 1.55
C ASP A 24 -18.16 0.20 1.92
N ASP A 25 -19.11 -0.55 1.36
CA ASP A 25 -20.55 -0.41 1.67
C ASP A 25 -21.12 1.03 1.58
N LEU A 26 -20.59 1.89 0.70
CA LEU A 26 -21.07 3.27 0.51
C LEU A 26 -22.45 3.29 -0.17
N ASN A 27 -23.50 3.32 0.65
CA ASN A 27 -24.89 3.28 0.21
C ASN A 27 -25.82 4.25 0.99
N GLU A 28 -25.25 5.15 1.79
CA GLU A 28 -26.01 6.12 2.59
C GLU A 28 -26.56 7.28 1.75
N TRP A 29 -25.96 7.55 0.59
CA TRP A 29 -26.39 8.61 -0.33
C TRP A 29 -27.26 8.04 -1.45
N ASP A 30 -27.86 8.93 -2.25
CA ASP A 30 -28.49 8.50 -3.49
C ASP A 30 -27.45 7.92 -4.47
N PHE A 31 -27.96 7.15 -5.45
CA PHE A 31 -27.11 6.45 -6.41
C PHE A 31 -26.23 7.39 -7.22
N ASP A 32 -26.80 8.50 -7.72
CA ASP A 32 -26.07 9.42 -8.60
C ASP A 32 -24.93 10.11 -7.85
N THR A 33 -25.16 10.47 -6.59
CA THR A 33 -24.12 11.01 -5.70
C THR A 33 -23.02 9.98 -5.41
N SER A 34 -23.40 8.75 -5.04
CA SER A 34 -22.44 7.67 -4.75
C SER A 34 -21.59 7.32 -5.97
N PHE A 35 -22.22 7.27 -7.15
CA PHE A 35 -21.55 7.03 -8.41
C PHE A 35 -20.62 8.18 -8.80
N ALA A 36 -21.07 9.44 -8.63
CA ALA A 36 -20.23 10.61 -8.86
C ALA A 36 -18.99 10.62 -7.95
N PHE A 37 -19.15 10.25 -6.68
CA PHE A 37 -18.03 10.13 -5.74
C PHE A 37 -17.02 9.05 -6.17
N MET A 38 -17.49 7.86 -6.53
CA MET A 38 -16.61 6.78 -7.03
C MET A 38 -15.84 7.23 -8.29
N ARG A 39 -16.49 7.91 -9.24
CA ARG A 39 -15.82 8.46 -10.43
C ARG A 39 -14.74 9.46 -10.06
N ALA A 40 -15.06 10.41 -9.17
CA ALA A 40 -14.10 11.42 -8.74
C ALA A 40 -12.85 10.80 -8.10
N ILE A 41 -13.00 9.73 -7.32
CA ILE A 41 -11.85 8.99 -6.75
C ILE A 41 -11.02 8.31 -7.85
N GLY A 42 -11.67 7.67 -8.81
CA GLY A 42 -10.99 7.03 -9.94
C GLY A 42 -10.17 8.03 -10.77
N ASP A 43 -10.76 9.17 -11.10
CA ASP A 43 -10.11 10.24 -11.86
C ASP A 43 -8.92 10.84 -11.07
N ALA A 44 -9.13 11.12 -9.78
CA ALA A 44 -8.11 11.71 -8.91
C ALA A 44 -6.89 10.80 -8.68
N TYR A 45 -7.04 9.48 -8.78
CA TYR A 45 -5.91 8.55 -8.57
C TYR A 45 -4.76 8.81 -9.54
N ILE A 46 -5.05 8.98 -10.82
CA ILE A 46 -4.02 9.22 -11.83
C ILE A 46 -3.41 10.61 -11.63
N ASP A 47 -4.23 11.63 -11.37
CA ASP A 47 -3.76 12.99 -11.11
C ASP A 47 -2.85 13.06 -9.88
N ALA A 48 -3.11 12.26 -8.85
CA ALA A 48 -2.28 12.18 -7.65
C ALA A 48 -0.98 11.38 -7.87
N TYR A 49 -1.04 10.23 -8.55
CA TYR A 49 0.09 9.30 -8.62
C TYR A 49 1.04 9.56 -9.80
N LEU A 50 0.52 9.96 -10.96
CA LEU A 50 1.31 10.16 -12.17
C LEU A 50 2.44 11.20 -11.99
N PRO A 51 2.23 12.36 -11.32
CA PRO A 51 3.32 13.31 -11.08
C PRO A 51 4.44 12.75 -10.22
N ILE A 52 4.13 11.87 -9.25
CA ILE A 52 5.14 11.19 -8.43
C ILE A 52 5.99 10.27 -9.31
N LEU A 53 5.35 9.46 -10.15
CA LEU A 53 6.04 8.57 -11.07
C LEU A 53 6.93 9.34 -12.05
N GLN A 54 6.40 10.39 -12.68
CA GLN A 54 7.14 11.22 -13.63
C GLN A 54 8.36 11.86 -12.99
N ARG A 55 8.24 12.32 -11.73
CA ARG A 55 9.33 12.94 -10.97
C ARG A 55 10.42 11.94 -10.57
N ARG A 56 10.05 10.69 -10.26
CA ARG A 56 10.94 9.71 -9.60
C ARG A 56 11.44 8.58 -10.49
N LYS A 57 10.82 8.33 -11.65
CA LYS A 57 11.13 7.17 -12.51
C LYS A 57 12.58 7.10 -13.02
N ASN A 58 13.28 8.24 -13.07
CA ASN A 58 14.66 8.34 -13.55
C ASN A 58 15.67 8.54 -12.41
N ASP A 59 15.22 8.52 -11.15
CA ASP A 59 16.12 8.67 -10.01
C ASP A 59 17.09 7.50 -9.99
N ALA A 60 18.39 7.79 -9.90
CA ALA A 60 19.39 6.76 -9.73
C ALA A 60 19.22 6.06 -8.38
N PHE A 61 19.39 4.74 -8.36
CA PHE A 61 19.35 3.94 -7.14
C PHE A 61 20.56 3.02 -7.07
N THR A 62 20.91 2.64 -5.84
CA THR A 62 21.97 1.69 -5.55
C THR A 62 21.40 0.27 -5.40
N GLU A 63 22.27 -0.74 -5.49
CA GLU A 63 21.88 -2.13 -5.24
C GLU A 63 21.31 -2.32 -3.82
N LYS A 64 21.83 -1.60 -2.83
CA LYS A 64 21.31 -1.64 -1.45
C LYS A 64 19.87 -1.13 -1.36
N GLN A 65 19.55 -0.05 -2.07
CA GLN A 65 18.18 0.47 -2.14
C GLN A 65 17.25 -0.49 -2.88
N ARG A 66 17.75 -1.21 -3.90
CA ARG A 66 16.99 -2.26 -4.57
C ARG A 66 16.72 -3.44 -3.63
N GLU A 67 17.72 -3.88 -2.88
CA GLU A 67 17.56 -4.94 -1.88
C GLU A 67 16.54 -4.53 -0.81
N PHE A 68 16.63 -3.30 -0.28
CA PHE A 68 15.63 -2.77 0.64
C PHE A 68 14.23 -2.76 0.03
N GLN A 69 14.08 -2.33 -1.22
CA GLN A 69 12.79 -2.39 -1.94
C GLN A 69 12.22 -3.81 -1.97
N GLU A 70 13.04 -4.84 -2.17
CA GLU A 70 12.58 -6.25 -2.19
C GLU A 70 12.14 -6.73 -0.81
N PHE A 71 12.83 -6.33 0.26
CA PHE A 71 12.37 -6.56 1.63
C PHE A 71 11.03 -5.87 1.92
N ARG A 72 10.87 -4.62 1.47
CA ARG A 72 9.62 -3.87 1.61
C ARG A 72 8.48 -4.49 0.81
N ARG A 73 8.76 -5.02 -0.39
CA ARG A 73 7.80 -5.80 -1.17
C ARG A 73 7.39 -7.10 -0.48
N GLY A 74 8.27 -7.70 0.34
CA GLY A 74 7.90 -8.81 1.22
C GLY A 74 6.75 -8.47 2.16
N ARG A 75 6.73 -7.26 2.75
CA ARG A 75 5.60 -6.77 3.57
C ARG A 75 4.32 -6.60 2.75
N TYR A 76 4.43 -6.16 1.49
CA TYR A 76 3.28 -6.03 0.60
C TYR A 76 2.64 -7.41 0.31
N VAL A 77 3.46 -8.43 0.10
CA VAL A 77 3.00 -9.82 -0.06
C VAL A 77 2.37 -10.36 1.23
N GLU A 78 3.00 -10.13 2.39
CA GLU A 78 2.45 -10.51 3.69
C GLU A 78 1.03 -9.95 3.87
N PHE A 79 0.80 -8.68 3.54
CA PHE A 79 -0.52 -8.09 3.63
C PHE A 79 -1.54 -8.79 2.71
N ASN A 80 -1.23 -8.91 1.42
CA ASN A 80 -2.20 -9.44 0.45
C ASN A 80 -2.55 -10.90 0.72
N LEU A 81 -1.58 -11.71 1.16
CA LEU A 81 -1.82 -13.13 1.40
C LEU A 81 -2.39 -13.46 2.78
N VAL A 82 -2.29 -12.55 3.76
CA VAL A 82 -2.72 -12.81 5.16
C VAL A 82 -3.95 -11.99 5.56
N TYR A 83 -4.11 -10.77 5.05
CA TYR A 83 -5.12 -9.82 5.54
C TYR A 83 -6.08 -9.29 4.48
N ASP A 84 -5.66 -9.21 3.22
CA ASP A 84 -6.55 -8.66 2.19
C ASP A 84 -7.76 -9.57 1.94
N ARG A 85 -8.94 -9.07 2.32
CA ARG A 85 -10.19 -9.83 2.24
C ARG A 85 -10.51 -10.27 0.80
N GLY A 86 -10.25 -9.39 -0.17
CA GLY A 86 -10.50 -9.67 -1.59
C GLY A 86 -9.63 -10.79 -2.13
N THR A 87 -8.33 -10.77 -1.82
CA THR A 87 -7.39 -11.82 -2.21
C THR A 87 -7.76 -13.17 -1.59
N LEU A 88 -7.99 -13.21 -0.26
CA LEU A 88 -8.32 -14.45 0.45
C LEU A 88 -9.61 -15.07 -0.08
N PHE A 89 -10.67 -14.28 -0.20
CA PHE A 89 -11.95 -14.74 -0.71
C PHE A 89 -11.83 -15.25 -2.14
N GLY A 90 -11.19 -14.48 -3.03
CA GLY A 90 -11.06 -14.86 -4.44
C GLY A 90 -10.32 -16.18 -4.64
N LEU A 91 -9.27 -16.45 -3.86
CA LEU A 91 -8.54 -17.73 -3.92
C LEU A 91 -9.38 -18.89 -3.37
N GLN A 92 -10.10 -18.68 -2.27
CA GLN A 92 -10.92 -19.70 -1.63
C GLN A 92 -12.18 -20.03 -2.43
N SER A 93 -12.73 -19.07 -3.18
CA SER A 93 -13.95 -19.22 -3.97
C SER A 93 -13.72 -19.71 -5.40
N GLY A 94 -12.49 -20.07 -5.77
CA GLY A 94 -12.15 -20.51 -7.13
C GLY A 94 -12.18 -19.40 -8.19
N GLY A 95 -11.92 -18.15 -7.79
CA GLY A 95 -11.78 -17.03 -8.71
C GLY A 95 -10.56 -17.18 -9.65
N ARG A 96 -10.42 -16.27 -10.61
CA ARG A 96 -9.31 -16.31 -11.57
C ARG A 96 -7.98 -15.96 -10.90
N THR A 97 -7.20 -16.97 -10.56
CA THR A 97 -5.92 -16.84 -9.82
C THR A 97 -4.98 -15.80 -10.41
N GLU A 98 -4.76 -15.80 -11.73
CA GLU A 98 -3.87 -14.83 -12.41
C GLU A 98 -4.33 -13.37 -12.26
N SER A 99 -5.64 -13.13 -12.16
CA SER A 99 -6.17 -11.78 -11.90
C SER A 99 -5.98 -11.40 -10.43
N ILE A 100 -6.18 -12.34 -9.51
CA ILE A 100 -6.10 -12.10 -8.06
C ILE A 100 -4.64 -11.82 -7.65
N LEU A 101 -3.71 -12.65 -8.14
CA LEU A 101 -2.28 -12.56 -7.80
C LEU A 101 -1.52 -11.53 -8.66
N MET A 102 -2.18 -10.81 -9.58
CA MET A 102 -1.59 -9.69 -10.32
C MET A 102 -1.03 -8.61 -9.38
N SER A 103 -1.55 -8.51 -8.16
CA SER A 103 -1.05 -7.59 -7.14
C SER A 103 0.36 -7.93 -6.64
N LEU A 104 0.84 -9.16 -6.83
CA LEU A 104 2.12 -9.60 -6.29
C LEU A 104 3.29 -9.01 -7.09
N PRO A 105 4.31 -8.47 -6.41
CA PRO A 105 5.49 -7.91 -7.07
C PRO A 105 6.38 -9.02 -7.67
N PRO A 106 7.18 -8.68 -8.71
CA PRO A 106 7.96 -9.67 -9.46
C PRO A 106 9.12 -10.27 -8.66
N GLN A 107 9.67 -9.54 -7.69
CA GLN A 107 10.79 -9.97 -6.85
C GLN A 107 10.57 -9.46 -5.43
N VAL A 108 10.82 -10.35 -4.46
CA VAL A 108 10.64 -10.14 -3.02
C VAL A 108 11.76 -10.82 -2.27
N ARG A 109 12.07 -10.29 -1.10
CA ARG A 109 13.08 -10.86 -0.20
C ARG A 109 12.53 -10.96 1.21
N TRP A 110 12.88 -12.05 1.88
CA TRP A 110 12.73 -12.22 3.32
C TRP A 110 14.08 -12.61 3.91
N GLY A 111 14.32 -12.17 5.14
CA GLY A 111 15.55 -12.40 5.87
C GLY A 111 15.21 -12.44 7.35
N TYR A 112 15.86 -13.36 8.06
CA TYR A 112 15.64 -13.52 9.49
C TYR A 112 16.06 -12.27 10.25
N ASP A 113 15.18 -11.78 11.12
CA ASP A 113 15.34 -10.57 11.94
C ASP A 113 15.94 -9.35 11.21
N TRP A 114 15.62 -9.20 9.92
CA TRP A 114 16.11 -8.06 9.15
C TRP A 114 15.55 -6.75 9.72
N LYS A 115 16.45 -5.79 9.94
CA LYS A 115 16.16 -4.44 10.42
C LYS A 115 16.97 -3.44 9.61
N ALA A 116 16.40 -2.26 9.40
CA ALA A 116 17.13 -1.15 8.81
C ALA A 116 18.20 -0.64 9.77
N GLU A 117 19.29 -0.11 9.24
CA GLU A 117 20.33 0.53 10.03
C GLU A 117 19.76 1.79 10.73
N PRO A 118 19.92 1.97 12.05
CA PRO A 118 19.40 3.13 12.75
C PRO A 118 19.87 4.46 12.15
N GLY A 119 18.96 5.42 12.01
CA GLY A 119 19.26 6.73 11.41
C GLY A 119 19.40 6.75 9.88
N SER A 120 19.17 5.62 9.21
CA SER A 120 19.10 5.54 7.74
C SER A 120 17.74 6.01 7.20
N GLU A 121 17.68 6.27 5.89
CA GLU A 121 16.40 6.53 5.21
C GLU A 121 15.48 5.29 5.22
N GLU A 122 16.06 4.09 5.24
CA GLU A 122 15.32 2.83 5.38
C GLU A 122 14.64 2.73 6.75
N ALA A 123 15.31 3.13 7.83
CA ALA A 123 14.73 3.17 9.18
C ALA A 123 13.65 4.26 9.28
N ARG A 124 13.92 5.43 8.67
CA ARG A 124 12.98 6.54 8.62
C ARG A 124 11.65 6.17 7.97
N LEU A 125 11.63 5.26 6.99
CA LEU A 125 10.38 4.76 6.42
C LEU A 125 9.44 4.25 7.52
N THR A 126 9.92 3.36 8.39
CA THR A 126 9.08 2.73 9.43
C THR A 126 8.91 3.61 10.66
N GLU A 127 9.93 4.36 11.05
CA GLU A 127 9.91 5.19 12.27
C GLU A 127 9.11 6.48 12.09
N TYR A 128 9.05 7.00 10.86
CA TYR A 128 8.41 8.28 10.56
C TYR A 128 7.23 8.14 9.61
N PHE A 129 7.42 7.53 8.43
CA PHE A 129 6.39 7.58 7.38
C PHE A 129 5.28 6.55 7.54
N LEU A 130 5.59 5.34 8.02
CA LEU A 130 4.62 4.28 8.27
C LEU A 130 4.14 4.33 9.72
N GLN A 131 3.56 5.47 10.07
CA GLN A 131 2.92 5.75 11.35
C GLN A 131 1.54 6.36 11.07
N ASP A 132 0.64 6.31 12.04
CA ASP A 132 -0.65 7.01 11.94
C ASP A 132 -0.40 8.52 12.03
N ARG A 133 -0.64 9.25 10.91
CA ARG A 133 -0.28 10.67 10.77
C ARG A 133 -1.35 11.48 10.08
N ASP A 134 -1.46 12.75 10.48
CA ASP A 134 -2.24 13.74 9.75
C ASP A 134 -1.34 14.52 8.78
N TRP A 135 -1.28 14.03 7.54
CA TRP A 135 -0.46 14.62 6.48
C TRP A 135 -0.87 16.06 6.10
N LEU A 136 -2.07 16.52 6.46
CA LEU A 136 -2.58 17.84 6.09
C LEU A 136 -2.42 18.86 7.22
N ALA A 137 -2.41 18.42 8.47
CA ALA A 137 -2.15 19.30 9.63
C ALA A 137 -0.66 19.61 9.85
N GLU A 138 0.24 18.83 9.24
CA GLU A 138 1.71 18.99 9.34
C GLU A 138 2.30 19.93 8.26
N ALA A 139 1.49 20.42 7.33
CA ALA A 139 1.90 21.22 6.16
C ALA A 139 1.94 22.74 6.41
#